data_AF-A0A970MVE8-F1
#
_entry.id   AF-A0A970MVE8-F1
#
_cell.length_a   1.000
_cell.length_b   1.000
_cell.length_c   1.000
_cell.angle_alpha   90.00
_cell.angle_beta   90.00
_cell.angle_gamma   90.00
#
_symmetry.space_group_name_H-M   'P 1'
#
loop_
_entity.id
_entity.type
_entity.pdbx_description
1 polymer ?
#
loop_
_entity_poly.entity_id
_entity_poly.type
_entity_poly.pdbx_seq_one_letter_code
_entity_poly.pdbx_strand_id
1 'polypeptide(L)' 'GAVHLQPVRARELIKDGAKKAAQRFANGEFKVSMPAPPYESVAIYRHDAINPRREIRKNHPTSFIALLNS' A
#
# COMPACT_ATOMS: atom_id res chain seq x y z
N GLY A 1 2.75 -17.59 -10.40
CA GLY A 1 4.20 -17.37 -10.29
C GLY A 1 4.53 -15.97 -10.76
N ALA A 2 5.60 -15.36 -10.23
CA ALA A 2 6.08 -14.10 -10.76
C ALA A 2 6.72 -14.33 -12.14
N VAL A 3 6.46 -13.43 -13.09
CA VAL A 3 7.06 -13.46 -14.43
C VAL A 3 8.21 -12.46 -14.44
N HIS A 4 9.44 -12.95 -14.63
CA HIS A 4 10.61 -12.09 -14.78
C HIS A 4 10.65 -11.52 -16.19
N LEU A 5 10.57 -10.19 -16.27
CA LEU A 5 10.67 -9.47 -17.53
C LEU A 5 12.07 -8.93 -17.73
N GLN A 6 12.52 -8.86 -18.98
CA GLN A 6 13.75 -8.15 -19.31
C GLN A 6 13.65 -6.69 -18.85
N PRO A 7 14.73 -6.09 -18.31
CA PRO A 7 14.67 -4.75 -17.73
C PRO A 7 14.13 -3.67 -18.66
N VAL A 8 14.48 -3.73 -19.95
CA VAL A 8 13.98 -2.78 -20.97
C VAL A 8 12.45 -2.88 -21.07
N ARG A 9 11.92 -4.09 -21.21
CA ARG A 9 10.48 -4.33 -21.29
C ARG A 9 9.75 -3.93 -20.02
N ALA A 10 10.33 -4.20 -18.84
CA ALA A 10 9.76 -3.79 -17.57
C ALA A 10 9.62 -2.25 -17.48
N ARG A 11 10.65 -1.52 -17.90
CA ARG A 11 10.64 -0.04 -17.91
C ARG A 11 9.57 0.53 -18.83
N GLU A 12 9.39 -0.03 -20.03
CA GLU A 12 8.33 0.36 -20.96
C GLU A 12 6.95 0.21 -20.32
N LEU A 13 6.68 -0.96 -19.73
CA LEU A 13 5.39 -1.26 -19.10
C LEU A 13 5.11 -0.35 -17.90
N ILE A 14 6.14 -0.07 -17.08
CA ILE A 14 6.03 0.87 -15.95
C ILE A 14 5.67 2.27 -16.47
N LYS A 15 6.36 2.75 -17.51
CA LYS A 15 6.12 4.07 -18.11
C LYS A 15 4.71 4.19 -18.69
N ASP A 16 4.28 3.17 -19.43
CA ASP A 16 2.95 3.12 -20.02
C ASP A 16 1.86 3.07 -18.94
N GLY A 17 2.07 2.26 -17.90
CA GLY A 17 1.18 2.19 -16.74
C GLY A 17 1.06 3.54 -16.03
N ALA A 18 2.18 4.23 -15.81
CA ALA A 18 2.20 5.56 -15.19
C ALA A 18 1.43 6.59 -16.04
N LYS A 19 1.61 6.60 -17.36
CA LYS A 19 0.86 7.49 -18.27
C LYS A 19 -0.64 7.26 -18.19
N LYS A 20 -1.08 5.99 -18.23
CA LYS A 20 -2.50 5.64 -18.11
C LYS A 20 -3.08 6.04 -16.75
N ALA A 21 -2.34 5.84 -15.67
CA ALA A 21 -2.76 6.24 -14.33
C ALA A 21 -2.97 7.76 -14.23
N ALA A 22 -2.03 8.55 -14.77
CA ALA A 22 -2.15 10.01 -14.81
C ALA A 22 -3.38 10.46 -15.63
N GLN A 23 -3.65 9.83 -16.76
CA GLN A 23 -4.84 10.10 -17.57
C GLN A 23 -6.15 9.78 -16.82
N ARG A 24 -6.24 8.62 -16.15
CA ARG A 24 -7.41 8.24 -15.35
C ARG A 24 -7.65 9.21 -14.19
N PHE A 25 -6.58 9.70 -13.58
CA PHE A 25 -6.67 10.74 -12.55
C PHE A 25 -7.21 12.05 -13.13
N ALA A 26 -6.66 12.52 -14.25
CA ALA A 26 -7.12 13.73 -14.93
C ALA A 26 -8.60 13.66 -15.37
N ASN A 27 -9.06 12.47 -15.78
CA ASN A 27 -10.44 12.24 -16.21
C ASN A 27 -11.41 12.03 -15.03
N GLY A 28 -10.95 12.08 -13.78
CA GLY A 28 -11.80 11.87 -12.60
C GLY A 28 -12.29 10.43 -12.40
N GLU A 29 -11.74 9.47 -13.14
CA GLU A 29 -12.04 8.04 -13.00
C GLU A 29 -11.35 7.43 -11.76
N PHE A 30 -10.29 8.08 -11.27
CA PHE A 30 -9.58 7.64 -10.08
C PHE A 30 -10.28 8.16 -8.82
N LYS A 31 -11.03 7.29 -8.15
CA LYS A 31 -11.66 7.57 -6.86
C LYS A 31 -11.07 6.65 -5.80
N VAL A 32 -10.23 7.20 -4.92
CA VAL A 32 -9.78 6.49 -3.71
C VAL A 32 -10.58 7.03 -2.54
N SER A 33 -11.50 6.21 -2.02
CA SER A 33 -12.17 6.48 -0.76
C SER A 33 -11.31 5.95 0.38
N MET A 34 -10.86 6.84 1.26
CA MET A 34 -10.31 6.42 2.54
C MET A 34 -11.45 5.94 3.44
N PRO A 35 -11.25 4.89 4.26
CA PRO A 35 -12.21 4.54 5.29
C PRO A 35 -12.43 5.73 6.23
N ALA A 36 -13.64 5.87 6.76
CA ALA A 36 -13.90 6.89 7.77
C ALA A 36 -13.15 6.55 9.07
N PRO A 37 -12.66 7.56 9.82
CA PRO A 37 -12.07 7.34 11.13
C PRO A 37 -13.05 6.67 12.12
N PRO A 38 -12.56 6.03 13.19
CA PRO A 38 -11.16 6.01 13.66
C PRO A 38 -10.27 5.02 12.89
N TYR A 39 -8.97 5.32 12.78
CA TYR A 39 -8.02 4.45 12.09
C TYR A 39 -7.28 3.52 13.07
N GLU A 40 -7.11 2.26 12.67
CA GLU A 40 -6.30 1.26 13.37
C GLU A 40 -5.28 0.64 12.41
N SER A 41 -4.03 0.48 12.88
CA SER A 41 -2.98 -0.28 12.19
C SER A 41 -2.65 -1.52 13.01
N VAL A 42 -2.83 -2.69 12.41
CA VAL A 42 -2.55 -3.99 13.04
C VAL A 42 -1.45 -4.70 12.26
N ALA A 43 -0.32 -4.96 12.91
CA ALA A 43 0.78 -5.74 12.36
C ALA A 43 0.90 -7.07 13.10
N ILE A 44 0.66 -8.18 12.38
CA ILE A 44 0.75 -9.54 12.91
C ILE A 44 2.04 -10.18 12.39
N TYR A 45 2.97 -10.44 13.29
CA TYR A 45 4.21 -11.13 13.01
C TYR A 45 4.05 -12.62 13.29
N ARG A 46 4.43 -13.44 12.32
CA ARG A 46 4.44 -14.91 12.47
C ARG A 46 5.50 -15.29 13.51
N HIS A 47 5.27 -16.42 14.18
CA HIS A 47 6.31 -17.03 15.01
C HIS A 47 7.35 -17.70 14.12
N ASP A 48 8.56 -17.85 14.63
CA ASP A 48 9.62 -18.68 14.06
C ASP A 48 10.25 -19.56 15.15
N ALA A 49 11.36 -20.25 14.86
CA ALA A 49 12.02 -21.16 15.79
C ALA A 49 12.54 -20.48 17.07
N ILE A 50 12.72 -19.15 17.05
CA ILE A 50 13.34 -18.35 18.10
C ILE A 50 12.33 -17.35 18.69
N ASN A 51 11.43 -16.82 17.88
CA ASN A 51 10.55 -15.71 18.23
C ASN A 51 9.08 -16.16 18.33
N PRO A 52 8.37 -15.83 19.43
CA PRO A 52 6.94 -16.06 19.53
C PRO A 52 6.16 -15.14 18.58
N ARG A 53 4.91 -15.53 18.28
CA ARG A 53 3.98 -14.69 17.52
C ARG A 53 3.81 -13.34 18.23
N ARG A 54 3.89 -12.24 17.48
CA ARG A 54 3.72 -10.89 18.03
C ARG A 54 2.66 -10.13 17.26
N GLU A 55 1.91 -9.32 17.98
CA GLU A 55 0.91 -8.41 17.42
C GLU A 55 1.21 -7.00 17.90
N ILE A 56 1.22 -6.03 16.98
CA ILE A 56 1.37 -4.60 17.28
C ILE A 56 0.12 -3.90 16.78
N ARG A 57 -0.53 -3.14 17.67
CA ARG A 57 -1.70 -2.31 17.35
C ARG A 57 -1.37 -0.85 17.60
N LYS A 58 -1.76 0.02 16.67
CA LYS A 58 -1.71 1.47 16.80
C LYS A 58 -3.07 2.03 16.40
N ASN A 59 -3.47 3.14 17.01
CA ASN A 59 -4.70 3.81 16.66
C ASN A 59 -4.48 5.32 16.50
N HIS A 60 -5.31 5.95 15.69
CA HIS A 60 -5.40 7.40 15.65
C HIS A 60 -6.83 7.82 15.33
N PRO A 61 -7.42 8.75 16.11
CA PRO A 61 -8.84 9.07 16.00
C PRO A 61 -9.21 9.74 14.68
N THR A 62 -8.31 10.55 14.08
CA THR A 62 -8.69 11.40 12.93
C THR A 62 -7.69 11.45 11.77
N SER A 63 -6.43 11.04 11.95
CA SER A 63 -5.35 11.18 10.96
C SER A 63 -4.68 9.85 10.66
N PHE A 64 -4.92 9.35 9.45
CA PHE A 64 -4.28 8.14 8.94
C PHE A 64 -2.76 8.32 8.78
N ILE A 65 -2.30 9.50 8.38
CA ILE A 65 -0.86 9.79 8.21
C ILE A 65 -0.15 9.76 9.58
N ALA A 66 -0.78 10.36 10.61
CA ALA A 66 -0.22 10.33 11.95
C ALA A 66 -0.16 8.90 12.52
N LEU A 67 -1.17 8.07 12.27
CA LEU A 67 -1.15 6.64 12.61
C LEU A 67 0.08 5.92 12.03
N LEU A 68 0.43 6.18 10.77
CA LEU A 68 1.56 5.52 10.11
C LEU A 68 2.93 6.03 10.56
N ASN A 69 3.00 7.26 11.08
CA ASN A 69 4.25 7.88 11.55
C ASN A 69 4.47 7.74 13.07
N SER A 70 3.48 7.26 13.82
CA SER A 70 3.61 6.81 15.22
C SER A 70 4.10 5.37 15.27
#